data_AF-A0A3M1J395-F1
#
_entry.id   AF-A0A3M1J395-F1
#
_cell.length_a   1.000
_cell.length_b   1.000
_cell.length_c   1.000
_cell.angle_alpha   90.00
_cell.angle_beta   90.00
_cell.angle_gamma   90.00
#
_symmetry.space_group_name_H-M   'P 1'
#
loop_
_entity.id
_entity.type
_entity.pdbx_description
1 polymer ?
#
loop_
_entity_poly.entity_id
_entity_poly.type
_entity_poly.pdbx_seq_one_letter_code
_entity_poly.pdbx_strand_id
1 'polypeptide(L)'
;MASELETLYEQVSKVRSGAAADEKTAALFEAGREKIAKKVVEESAEVSLAYIQGNDEDLVSETADLFYNLVVLLADRGIPLSRVWEEMSMRRDALGIAGKLPKANREGSRD
;
A
#
# COMPACT_ATOMS: atom_id res chain seq x y z
N MET A 1 -6.07 15.77 -13.43
CA MET A 1 -6.12 15.87 -11.95
C MET A 1 -5.59 14.55 -11.43
N ALA A 2 -4.47 14.57 -10.70
CA ALA A 2 -3.95 13.37 -10.06
C ALA A 2 -4.87 13.00 -8.89
N SER A 3 -5.05 11.70 -8.62
CA SER A 3 -5.74 11.27 -7.40
C SER A 3 -4.91 11.59 -6.15
N GLU A 4 -5.54 11.62 -4.98
CA GLU A 4 -4.82 11.82 -3.71
C GLU A 4 -3.72 10.77 -3.49
N LEU A 5 -3.95 9.53 -3.93
CA LEU A 5 -2.94 8.47 -3.85
C LEU A 5 -1.75 8.71 -4.80
N GLU A 6 -2.00 9.24 -6.00
CA GLU A 6 -0.92 9.60 -6.94
C GLU A 6 -0.08 10.74 -6.37
N THR A 7 -0.72 11.79 -5.84
CA THR A 7 -0.03 12.89 -5.16
C THR A 7 0.82 12.39 -3.99
N LEU A 8 0.24 11.50 -3.16
CA LEU A 8 0.95 10.90 -2.03
C LEU A 8 2.15 10.06 -2.49
N TYR A 9 1.99 9.25 -3.53
CA TYR A 9 3.08 8.44 -4.09
C TYR A 9 4.23 9.30 -4.61
N GLU A 10 3.92 10.40 -5.30
CA GLU A 10 4.94 11.34 -5.77
C GLU A 10 5.72 11.98 -4.60
N GLN A 11 5.02 12.40 -3.55
CA GLN A 11 5.64 12.99 -2.35
C GLN A 11 6.54 11.98 -1.63
N VAL A 12 6.04 10.77 -1.36
CA VAL A 12 6.80 9.69 -0.73
C VAL A 12 8.01 9.28 -1.57
N SER A 13 7.87 9.25 -2.90
CA SER A 13 8.98 8.96 -3.81
C SER A 13 10.08 10.03 -3.77
N LYS A 14 9.71 11.31 -3.66
CA LYS A 14 10.67 12.41 -3.48
C LYS A 14 11.43 12.28 -2.16
N VAL A 15 10.77 11.85 -1.08
CA VAL A 15 11.45 11.57 0.19
C VAL A 15 12.42 10.40 0.02
N ARG A 16 11.99 9.31 -0.63
CA ARG A 16 12.83 8.13 -0.89
C ARG A 16 14.09 8.48 -1.68
N SER A 17 14.00 9.39 -2.64
CA SER A 17 15.13 9.82 -3.47
C SER A 17 16.00 10.90 -2.83
N GLY A 18 15.64 11.40 -1.63
CA GLY A 18 16.30 12.52 -0.97
C GLY A 18 16.01 13.89 -1.60
N ALA A 19 15.01 13.99 -2.49
CA ALA A 19 14.61 15.23 -3.14
C ALA A 19 13.62 16.06 -2.31
N ALA A 20 13.06 15.48 -1.25
CA ALA A 20 12.24 16.15 -0.25
C ALA A 20 12.58 15.61 1.15
N ALA A 21 12.25 16.38 2.18
CA ALA A 21 12.44 15.99 3.57
C ALA A 21 11.08 15.81 4.26
N ASP A 22 10.84 14.60 4.74
CA ASP A 22 9.78 14.28 5.69
C ASP A 22 10.36 13.27 6.69
N GLU A 23 10.52 13.68 7.94
CA GLU A 23 11.26 12.91 8.95
C GLU A 23 10.62 11.55 9.22
N LYS A 24 9.28 11.50 9.32
CA LYS A 24 8.53 10.25 9.55
C LYS A 24 8.74 9.25 8.43
N THR A 25 8.60 9.71 7.19
CA THR A 25 8.75 8.86 5.99
C THR A 25 10.21 8.44 5.79
N ALA A 26 11.16 9.35 6.01
CA ALA A 26 12.59 9.03 5.96
C ALA A 26 12.97 7.97 6.99
N ALA A 27 12.50 8.10 8.23
CA ALA A 27 12.74 7.13 9.29
C ALA A 27 12.21 5.72 8.96
N LEU A 28 11.06 5.62 8.25
CA LEU A 28 10.55 4.34 7.77
C LEU A 28 11.50 3.71 6.73
N PHE A 29 12.01 4.51 5.80
CA PHE A 29 12.97 4.03 4.80
C PHE A 29 14.32 3.63 5.41
N GLU A 30 14.80 4.36 6.41
CA GLU A 30 16.01 4.04 7.17
C GLU A 30 15.85 2.77 8.00
N ALA A 31 14.69 2.59 8.65
CA ALA A 31 14.37 1.38 9.42
C ALA A 31 14.18 0.14 8.54
N GLY A 32 13.96 0.33 7.23
CA GLY A 32 13.95 -0.72 6.23
C GLY A 32 12.67 -1.56 6.17
N ARG A 33 12.70 -2.57 5.31
CA ARG A 33 11.52 -3.32 4.86
C ARG A 33 10.73 -3.99 5.98
N GLU A 34 11.41 -4.46 7.03
CA GLU A 34 10.73 -5.12 8.14
C GLU A 34 9.82 -4.14 8.90
N LYS A 35 10.30 -2.92 9.17
CA LYS A 35 9.50 -1.90 9.85
C LYS A 35 8.33 -1.43 8.98
N ILE A 36 8.58 -1.21 7.69
CA ILE A 36 7.54 -0.83 6.71
C ILE A 36 6.44 -1.90 6.65
N ALA A 37 6.81 -3.17 6.52
CA ALA A 37 5.85 -4.27 6.46
C ALA A 37 5.05 -4.41 7.77
N LYS A 38 5.70 -4.23 8.94
CA LYS A 38 5.02 -4.23 10.23
C LYS A 38 3.95 -3.15 10.32
N LYS A 39 4.24 -1.92 9.88
CA LYS A 39 3.24 -0.85 9.87
C LYS A 39 2.04 -1.19 8.99
N VAL A 40 2.23 -1.75 7.79
CA VAL A 40 1.09 -2.20 6.96
C VAL A 40 0.19 -3.21 7.69
N VAL A 41 0.79 -4.15 8.43
CA VAL A 41 0.04 -5.15 9.21
C VAL A 41 -0.69 -4.51 10.39
N GLU A 42 -0.04 -3.57 11.08
CA GLU A 42 -0.59 -2.79 12.21
C GLU A 42 -1.85 -2.04 11.77
N GLU A 43 -1.75 -1.20 10.73
CA GLU A 43 -2.89 -0.41 10.24
C GLU A 43 -4.02 -1.31 9.70
N SER A 44 -3.67 -2.44 9.07
CA SER A 44 -4.69 -3.39 8.58
C SER A 44 -5.50 -4.00 9.73
N ALA A 45 -4.86 -4.23 10.88
CA ALA A 45 -5.51 -4.73 12.07
C ALA A 45 -6.37 -3.64 12.73
N GLU A 46 -5.89 -2.40 12.77
CA GLU A 46 -6.59 -1.23 13.32
C GLU A 46 -7.85 -0.90 12.50
N VAL A 47 -7.75 -0.87 11.16
CA VAL A 47 -8.91 -0.76 10.24
C VAL A 47 -9.95 -1.84 10.53
N SER A 48 -9.51 -3.09 10.67
CA SER A 48 -10.41 -4.22 10.93
C SER A 48 -11.09 -4.09 12.29
N LEU A 49 -10.37 -3.60 13.30
CA LEU A 49 -10.88 -3.39 14.64
C LEU A 49 -11.89 -2.23 14.69
N ALA A 50 -11.57 -1.09 14.07
CA ALA A 50 -12.45 0.06 13.98
C ALA A 50 -13.79 -0.31 13.31
N TYR A 51 -13.74 -1.12 12.24
CA TYR A 51 -14.93 -1.65 11.59
C TYR A 51 -15.79 -2.52 12.53
N ILE A 52 -15.17 -3.43 13.29
CA ILE A 52 -15.89 -4.29 14.25
C ILE A 52 -16.51 -3.46 15.38
N GLN A 53 -15.85 -2.37 15.77
CA GLN A 53 -16.31 -1.48 16.83
C GLN A 53 -17.40 -0.50 16.36
N GLY A 54 -17.61 -0.36 15.04
CA GLY A 54 -18.54 0.62 14.48
C GLY A 54 -18.11 2.06 14.72
N ASN A 55 -16.80 2.30 14.81
CA ASN A 55 -16.24 3.65 14.92
C ASN A 55 -15.84 4.16 13.53
N ASP A 56 -16.73 4.93 12.91
CA ASP A 56 -16.52 5.44 11.54
C ASP A 56 -15.35 6.43 11.44
N GLU A 57 -15.10 7.24 12.46
CA GLU A 57 -14.00 8.21 12.48
C GLU A 57 -12.64 7.50 12.52
N ASP A 58 -12.50 6.52 13.42
CA ASP A 58 -11.29 5.68 13.47
C ASP A 58 -11.16 4.90 12.17
N LEU A 59 -12.23 4.33 11.63
CA LEU A 59 -12.18 3.58 10.39
C LEU A 59 -11.64 4.42 9.22
N VAL A 60 -12.08 5.68 9.11
CA VAL A 60 -11.55 6.61 8.09
C VAL A 60 -10.08 6.92 8.34
N SER A 61 -9.71 7.24 9.58
CA SER A 61 -8.33 7.58 9.96
C SER A 61 -7.36 6.43 9.68
N GLU A 62 -7.67 5.22 10.17
CA GLU A 62 -6.80 4.06 10.00
C GLU A 62 -6.76 3.57 8.55
N THR A 63 -7.82 3.81 7.77
CA THR A 63 -7.79 3.53 6.33
C THR A 63 -6.83 4.47 5.60
N ALA A 64 -6.78 5.74 5.99
CA ALA A 64 -5.82 6.70 5.44
C ALA A 64 -4.38 6.30 5.79
N ASP A 65 -4.12 5.89 7.04
CA ASP A 65 -2.81 5.42 7.47
C ASP A 65 -2.41 4.09 6.79
N LEU A 66 -3.35 3.17 6.56
CA LEU A 66 -3.12 1.98 5.76
C LEU A 66 -2.71 2.34 4.31
N PHE A 67 -3.43 3.27 3.67
CA PHE A 67 -3.07 3.73 2.32
C PHE A 67 -1.68 4.38 2.28
N TYR A 68 -1.36 5.21 3.27
CA TYR A 68 -0.02 5.79 3.40
C TYR A 68 1.06 4.71 3.48
N ASN A 69 0.91 3.73 4.39
CA ASN A 69 1.90 2.69 4.58
C ASN A 69 2.02 1.75 3.36
N LEU A 70 0.92 1.51 2.63
CA LEU A 70 0.97 0.80 1.34
C LEU A 70 1.75 1.59 0.28
N VAL A 71 1.55 2.91 0.20
CA VAL A 71 2.31 3.78 -0.73
C VAL A 71 3.80 3.78 -0.38
N VAL A 72 4.17 3.90 0.90
CA VAL A 72 5.57 3.78 1.37
C VAL A 72 6.17 2.44 0.98
N LEU A 73 5.43 1.34 1.17
CA LEU A 73 5.88 0.00 0.77
C LEU A 73 6.13 -0.09 -0.74
N LEU A 74 5.22 0.42 -1.56
CA LEU A 74 5.36 0.40 -3.02
C LEU A 74 6.54 1.27 -3.48
N ALA A 75 6.70 2.46 -2.89
CA ALA A 75 7.82 3.37 -3.18
C ALA A 75 9.18 2.78 -2.76
N ASP A 76 9.29 2.12 -1.59
CA ASP A 76 10.52 1.39 -1.20
C ASP A 76 10.91 0.34 -2.25
N ARG A 77 9.91 -0.30 -2.85
CA ARG A 77 10.09 -1.33 -3.88
C ARG A 77 10.23 -0.78 -5.30
N GLY A 78 10.05 0.53 -5.51
CA GLY A 78 10.05 1.16 -6.82
C GLY A 78 8.89 0.70 -7.72
N ILE A 79 7.75 0.33 -7.13
CA ILE A 79 6.58 -0.13 -7.86
C ILE A 79 5.60 1.05 -7.99
N PRO A 80 5.30 1.54 -9.22
CA PRO A 80 4.36 2.63 -9.39
C PRO A 80 2.92 2.18 -9.11
N LEU A 81 2.08 3.10 -8.60
CA LEU A 81 0.66 2.86 -8.38
C LEU A 81 -0.09 2.45 -9.66
N SER A 82 0.33 2.95 -10.83
CA SER A 82 -0.27 2.57 -12.12
C SER A 82 -0.27 1.07 -12.34
N ARG A 83 0.77 0.35 -11.88
CA ARG A 83 0.85 -1.11 -11.97
C ARG A 83 -0.22 -1.80 -11.12
N VAL A 84 -0.58 -1.22 -9.98
CA VAL A 84 -1.69 -1.72 -9.13
C VAL A 84 -3.02 -1.46 -9.82
N TRP A 85 -3.19 -0.30 -10.46
CA TRP A 85 -4.41 0.05 -11.21
C TRP A 85 -4.61 -0.82 -12.46
N GLU A 86 -3.53 -1.14 -13.16
CA GLU A 86 -3.52 -2.10 -14.27
C GLU A 86 -3.99 -3.47 -13.79
N GLU A 87 -3.42 -3.99 -12.70
CA GLU A 87 -3.85 -5.28 -12.11
C GLU A 87 -5.33 -5.27 -11.69
N MET A 88 -5.80 -4.19 -11.04
CA MET A 88 -7.21 -4.05 -10.67
C MET A 88 -8.12 -4.01 -11.90
N SER A 89 -7.71 -3.30 -12.96
CA SER A 89 -8.49 -3.21 -14.20
C SER A 89 -8.56 -4.55 -14.90
N MET A 90 -7.44 -5.28 -15.01
CA MET A 90 -7.44 -6.64 -15.56
C MET A 90 -8.36 -7.57 -14.77
N ARG A 91 -8.33 -7.53 -13.43
CA ARG A 91 -9.22 -8.35 -12.59
C ARG A 91 -10.69 -8.03 -12.81
N ARG A 92 -11.02 -6.74 -12.86
CA ARG A 92 -12.39 -6.29 -13.11
C ARG A 92 -12.91 -6.78 -14.46
N ASP A 93 -12.08 -6.70 -15.49
CA ASP A 93 -12.46 -7.08 -16.85
C ASP A 93 -12.57 -8.61 -17.00
N ALA A 94 -11.68 -9.36 -16.33
CA ALA A 94 -11.66 -10.82 -16.42
C ALA A 94 -12.67 -11.52 -15.49
N LEU A 95 -12.96 -10.94 -14.32
CA LEU A 95 -13.63 -11.64 -13.23
C LEU A 95 -14.71 -10.82 -12.51
N GLY A 96 -14.98 -9.59 -12.95
CA GLY A 96 -15.87 -8.65 -12.28
C GLY A 96 -15.24 -7.97 -11.06
N ILE A 97 -16.05 -7.19 -10.32
CA ILE A 97 -15.61 -6.22 -9.29
C ILE A 97 -14.69 -6.82 -8.21
N ALA A 98 -14.85 -8.09 -7.86
CA ALA A 98 -14.16 -8.73 -6.74
C ALA A 98 -13.46 -10.05 -7.09
N GLY A 99 -13.28 -10.34 -8.39
CA GLY A 99 -12.71 -11.60 -8.79
C GLY A 99 -11.24 -11.74 -8.41
N LYS A 100 -10.92 -12.84 -7.71
CA LYS A 100 -9.53 -13.24 -7.44
C LYS A 100 -9.03 -14.05 -8.63
N LEU A 101 -7.92 -13.65 -9.23
CA LEU A 101 -7.21 -14.51 -10.18
C LEU A 101 -6.92 -15.86 -9.50
N PRO A 102 -7.14 -17.00 -10.19
CA PRO A 102 -6.67 -18.29 -9.70
C PRO A 102 -5.21 -18.14 -9.29
N LYS A 103 -4.84 -18.61 -8.09
CA LYS A 103 -3.44 -18.61 -7.67
C LYS A 103 -2.64 -19.31 -8.77
N ALA A 104 -1.75 -18.59 -9.44
CA ALA A 104 -0.84 -19.21 -10.39
C ALA A 104 -0.12 -20.33 -9.63
N ASN A 105 -0.27 -21.57 -10.11
CA ASN A 105 0.37 -22.72 -9.51
C ASN A 105 1.87 -22.53 -9.71
N ARG A 106 2.55 -21.93 -8.72
CA ARG A 106 4.02 -21.89 -8.68
C ARG A 106 4.49 -23.27 -8.23
N GLU A 107 4.24 -24.27 -9.08
CA GLU A 107 4.86 -25.57 -8.95
C GLU A 107 6.34 -25.43 -9.33
N GLY A 108 7.19 -25.73 -8.35
CA GLY A 108 8.51 -26.34 -8.55
C GLY A 108 9.53 -25.61 -9.43
N SER A 109 10.41 -24.84 -8.79
CA SER A 109 11.84 -24.99 -9.09
C SER A 109 12.56 -25.08 -7.75
N ARG A 110 12.56 -26.31 -7.22
CA ARG A 110 13.64 -26.80 -6.37
C ARG A 110 14.48 -27.64 -7.32
N ASP A 111 15.52 -27.03 -7.86
CA ASP A 111 16.72 -27.74 -8.28
C ASP A 111 17.75 -27.62 -7.17
#